data_AF-A0A7Y2EB00-F1
#
_entry.id   AF-A0A7Y2EB00-F1
#
_cell.length_a   1.000
_cell.length_b   1.000
_cell.length_c   1.000
_cell.angle_alpha   90.00
_cell.angle_beta   90.00
_cell.angle_gamma   90.00
#
_symmetry.space_group_name_H-M   'P 1'
#
loop_
_entity.id
_entity.type
_entity.pdbx_description
1 polymer ?
#
loop_
_entity_poly.entity_id
_entity_poly.type
_entity_poly.pdbx_seq_one_letter_code
_entity_poly.pdbx_strand_id
1 'polypeptide(L)'
;MNKIFKRFLSTPTLLGLLLALSGAMLILGSDANITVAEPLQHKAPIWYADDRQSIPEPHEREPSLLWDGPKESFKRAGGRLIDPERLVRRVGTVFGGDHVPAAENVNSLDEVPNSSWFTNRLGLFPMSVEEIATGPGTGLGPSTAGKWVITRAKTEGVTPGFNIKDANGDNFLIKFDPLESPNIASAAGVISGLVLHAAGYSVPDDAVVYFSRDQLELGSDVKISMPDGSKRKMTEADIEEILVRVPR
;
A
#
# COMPACT_ATOMS: atom_id res chain seq x y z
N MET A 1 41.97 -44.17 -0.99
CA MET A 1 41.28 -42.89 -1.23
C MET A 1 41.55 -41.89 -0.09
N ASN A 2 42.82 -41.67 0.32
CA ASN A 2 43.10 -41.02 1.62
C ASN A 2 44.51 -40.38 1.78
N LYS A 3 45.14 -39.89 0.71
CA LYS A 3 46.44 -39.18 0.79
C LYS A 3 46.46 -37.77 0.20
N ILE A 4 45.52 -37.45 -0.71
CA ILE A 4 45.43 -36.12 -1.32
C ILE A 4 44.66 -35.14 -0.40
N PHE A 5 43.61 -35.62 0.28
CA PHE A 5 42.80 -34.79 1.18
C PHE A 5 43.54 -34.36 2.47
N LYS A 6 44.41 -35.22 3.02
CA LYS A 6 45.23 -34.90 4.20
C LYS A 6 46.33 -33.85 3.94
N ARG A 7 46.76 -33.67 2.69
CA ARG A 7 47.83 -32.74 2.33
C ARG A 7 47.33 -31.31 2.07
N PHE A 8 46.03 -31.15 1.85
CA PHE A 8 45.38 -29.85 1.66
C PHE A 8 45.06 -29.15 3.00
N LEU A 9 44.93 -29.91 4.08
CA LEU A 9 44.69 -29.40 5.44
C LEU A 9 45.96 -29.20 6.29
N SER A 10 47.14 -29.60 5.80
CA SER A 10 48.40 -29.55 6.59
C SER A 10 49.34 -28.41 6.20
N THR A 11 48.92 -27.49 5.34
CA THR A 11 49.70 -26.29 5.06
C THR A 11 49.31 -25.20 6.06
N PRO A 12 50.26 -24.63 6.83
CA PRO A 12 49.98 -23.56 7.79
C PRO A 12 49.38 -22.30 7.14
N THR A 13 49.40 -22.24 5.80
CA THR A 13 48.77 -21.20 5.00
C THR A 13 47.25 -21.31 4.93
N LEU A 14 46.62 -22.49 4.94
CA LEU A 14 45.16 -22.59 4.82
C LEU A 14 44.45 -22.32 6.16
N LEU A 15 45.01 -22.83 7.26
CA LEU A 15 44.55 -22.53 8.62
C LEU A 15 44.82 -21.07 8.99
N GLY A 16 45.98 -20.54 8.56
CA GLY A 16 46.31 -19.11 8.67
C GLY A 16 45.39 -18.23 7.84
N LEU A 17 44.98 -18.65 6.64
CA LEU A 17 44.01 -17.93 5.82
C LEU A 17 42.61 -17.94 6.45
N LEU A 18 42.18 -19.07 7.02
CA LEU A 18 40.90 -19.20 7.72
C LEU A 18 40.87 -18.40 9.03
N LEU A 19 41.96 -18.37 9.79
CA LEU A 19 42.12 -17.52 10.98
C LEU A 19 42.25 -16.03 10.63
N ALA A 20 42.87 -15.71 9.49
CA ALA A 20 42.92 -14.34 8.99
C ALA A 20 41.58 -13.87 8.43
N LEU A 21 40.79 -14.76 7.81
CA LEU A 21 39.43 -14.48 7.35
C LEU A 21 38.45 -14.34 8.53
N SER A 22 38.58 -15.17 9.58
CA SER A 22 37.77 -15.02 10.79
C SER A 22 38.19 -13.78 11.61
N GLY A 23 39.48 -13.49 11.71
CA GLY A 23 40.00 -12.26 12.31
C GLY A 23 39.60 -11.00 11.54
N ALA A 24 39.63 -11.03 10.21
CA ALA A 24 39.15 -9.95 9.37
C ALA A 24 37.63 -9.79 9.45
N MET A 25 36.84 -10.87 9.60
CA MET A 25 35.41 -10.78 9.88
C MET A 25 35.10 -10.21 11.28
N LEU A 26 35.93 -10.50 12.28
CA LEU A 26 35.83 -9.92 13.62
C LEU A 26 36.20 -8.42 13.66
N ILE A 27 37.16 -8.00 12.82
CA ILE A 27 37.58 -6.60 12.72
C ILE A 27 36.61 -5.80 11.80
N LEU A 28 36.11 -6.40 10.71
CA LEU A 28 35.07 -5.80 9.86
C LEU A 28 33.68 -5.83 10.51
N GLY A 29 33.47 -6.64 11.54
CA GLY A 29 32.28 -6.64 12.38
C GLY A 29 32.32 -5.63 13.53
N SER A 30 33.46 -4.97 13.76
CA SER A 30 33.61 -3.97 14.84
C SER A 30 33.14 -2.56 14.47
N ASP A 31 32.82 -2.33 13.19
CA ASP A 31 32.03 -1.17 12.71
C ASP A 31 30.54 -1.50 12.62
N ALA A 32 30.07 -2.54 13.33
CA ALA A 32 28.71 -2.46 13.83
C ALA A 32 28.68 -1.22 14.71
N ASN A 33 28.10 -0.13 14.20
CA ASN A 33 27.62 0.96 15.02
C ASN A 33 26.81 0.30 16.13
N ILE A 34 27.46 0.05 17.26
CA ILE A 34 26.79 -0.11 18.54
C ILE A 34 26.19 1.27 18.69
N THR A 35 24.99 1.44 18.15
CA THR A 35 24.10 2.52 18.51
C THR A 35 24.08 2.45 20.02
N VAL A 36 24.83 3.37 20.64
CA VAL A 36 24.76 3.57 22.08
C VAL A 36 23.28 3.77 22.32
N ALA A 37 22.63 2.74 22.89
CA ALA A 37 21.20 2.78 23.12
C ALA A 37 20.93 4.09 23.84
N GLU A 38 20.01 4.89 23.31
CA GLU A 38 19.72 6.18 23.93
C GLU A 38 19.51 5.97 25.44
N PRO A 39 20.05 6.84 26.29
CA PRO A 39 19.94 6.66 27.74
C PRO A 39 18.47 6.48 28.12
N LEU A 40 18.20 5.50 28.99
CA LEU A 40 16.82 5.16 29.39
C LEU A 40 16.10 6.42 29.87
N GLN A 41 14.99 6.74 29.20
CA GLN A 41 14.14 7.87 29.56
C GLN A 41 12.93 7.34 30.32
N HIS A 42 12.71 7.83 31.54
CA HIS A 42 11.49 7.53 32.29
C HIS A 42 10.33 8.38 31.73
N LYS A 43 9.71 7.87 30.66
CA LYS A 43 8.58 8.50 29.95
C LYS A 43 7.46 7.48 29.77
N ALA A 44 6.23 7.99 29.68
CA ALA A 44 5.08 7.15 29.35
C ALA A 44 5.18 6.62 27.91
N PRO A 45 4.58 5.44 27.60
CA PRO A 45 4.47 4.93 26.24
C PRO A 45 3.82 5.95 25.31
N ILE A 46 4.33 6.06 24.09
CA ILE A 46 3.80 6.96 23.06
C ILE A 46 2.65 6.25 22.34
N TRP A 47 1.46 6.85 22.41
CA TRP A 47 0.25 6.34 21.76
C TRP A 47 -0.14 7.11 20.50
N TYR A 48 0.56 8.19 20.19
CA TYR A 48 0.33 9.01 19.00
C TYR A 48 1.66 9.37 18.35
N ALA A 49 1.85 8.93 17.11
CA ALA A 49 2.99 9.31 16.28
C ALA A 49 2.76 10.71 15.69
N ASP A 50 3.77 11.59 15.79
CA ASP A 50 3.75 12.90 15.14
C ASP A 50 4.21 12.78 13.69
N ASP A 51 3.32 12.27 12.83
CA ASP A 51 3.56 12.00 11.41
C ASP A 51 3.02 13.10 10.48
N ARG A 52 2.58 14.23 11.05
CA ARG A 52 2.03 15.37 10.31
C ARG A 52 3.06 16.46 10.02
N GLN A 53 4.32 16.18 10.32
CA GLN A 53 5.40 17.10 10.02
C GLN A 53 5.57 17.23 8.50
N SER A 54 5.81 18.46 8.04
CA SER A 54 6.00 18.73 6.62
C SER A 54 7.24 18.01 6.12
N ILE A 55 7.07 17.22 5.07
CA ILE A 55 8.17 16.62 4.31
C ILE A 55 8.26 17.30 2.94
N PRO A 56 9.44 17.29 2.29
CA PRO A 56 9.55 17.70 0.90
C PRO A 56 8.61 16.87 0.02
N GLU A 57 7.95 17.52 -0.93
CA GLU A 57 7.04 16.85 -1.86
C GLU A 57 7.80 15.74 -2.63
N PRO A 58 7.30 14.51 -2.64
CA PRO A 58 7.95 13.42 -3.35
C PRO A 58 7.87 13.66 -4.87
N HIS A 59 8.91 13.27 -5.60
CA HIS A 59 8.92 13.38 -7.06
C HIS A 59 7.85 12.48 -7.69
N GLU A 60 7.06 13.04 -8.61
CA GLU A 60 6.18 12.25 -9.48
C GLU A 60 7.01 11.27 -10.31
N ARG A 61 6.53 10.02 -10.37
CA ARG A 61 7.13 8.96 -11.17
C ARG A 61 6.01 8.34 -11.99
N GLU A 62 6.17 8.29 -13.30
CA GLU A 62 5.31 7.47 -14.14
C GLU A 62 5.76 6.01 -14.01
N PRO A 63 4.95 5.11 -13.43
CA PRO A 63 5.30 3.71 -13.36
C PRO A 63 5.29 3.14 -14.79
N SER A 64 6.44 2.70 -15.27
CA SER A 64 6.54 2.05 -16.57
C SER A 64 6.04 0.62 -16.40
N LEU A 65 4.78 0.37 -16.76
CA LEU A 65 4.15 -0.96 -16.63
C LEU A 65 5.01 -2.08 -17.28
N LEU A 66 5.66 -1.76 -18.41
CA LEU A 66 6.55 -2.66 -19.15
C LEU A 66 7.84 -3.02 -18.40
N TRP A 67 8.37 -2.12 -17.58
CA TRP A 67 9.59 -2.36 -16.80
C TRP A 67 9.29 -2.84 -15.37
N ASP A 68 8.27 -2.25 -14.74
CA ASP A 68 7.88 -2.59 -13.38
C ASP A 68 7.25 -3.99 -13.32
N GLY A 69 6.46 -4.41 -14.33
CA GLY A 69 5.89 -5.76 -14.37
C GLY A 69 6.93 -6.88 -14.21
N PRO A 70 7.94 -6.99 -15.10
CA PRO A 70 8.99 -8.01 -14.97
C PRO A 70 9.87 -7.85 -13.73
N LYS A 71 10.17 -6.60 -13.33
CA LYS A 71 10.99 -6.30 -12.16
C LYS A 71 10.33 -6.75 -10.86
N GLU A 72 9.05 -6.41 -10.68
CA GLU A 72 8.27 -6.79 -9.50
C GLU A 72 8.02 -8.30 -9.46
N SER A 73 7.69 -8.89 -10.62
CA SER A 73 7.30 -10.31 -10.70
C SER A 73 8.48 -11.27 -10.61
N PHE A 74 9.62 -10.95 -11.23
CA PHE A 74 10.75 -11.88 -11.35
C PHE A 74 11.99 -11.40 -10.60
N LYS A 75 12.41 -10.14 -10.78
CA LYS A 75 13.65 -9.65 -10.17
C LYS A 75 13.52 -9.55 -8.65
N ARG A 76 12.43 -8.98 -8.13
CA ARG A 76 12.20 -8.91 -6.68
C ARG A 76 11.87 -10.27 -6.09
N ALA A 77 11.15 -11.14 -6.80
CA ALA A 77 10.90 -12.51 -6.33
C ALA A 77 12.20 -13.32 -6.23
N GLY A 78 13.04 -13.28 -7.27
CA GLY A 78 14.36 -13.92 -7.28
C GLY A 78 15.32 -13.32 -6.26
N GLY A 79 15.36 -11.99 -6.15
CA GLY A 79 16.17 -11.28 -5.15
C GLY A 79 15.84 -11.71 -3.71
N ARG A 80 14.56 -11.91 -3.39
CA ARG A 80 14.11 -12.40 -2.07
C ARG A 80 14.60 -13.81 -1.71
N LEU A 81 15.02 -14.61 -2.69
CA LEU A 81 15.57 -15.96 -2.47
C LEU A 81 17.06 -15.93 -2.12
N ILE A 82 17.79 -14.95 -2.64
CA ILE A 82 19.24 -14.79 -2.47
C ILE A 82 19.59 -13.62 -1.55
N ASP A 83 18.60 -13.06 -0.87
CA ASP A 83 18.76 -11.98 0.09
C ASP A 83 19.69 -12.46 1.23
N PRO A 84 20.92 -11.92 1.34
CA PRO A 84 21.90 -12.41 2.31
C PRO A 84 21.43 -12.24 3.75
N GLU A 85 20.73 -11.14 4.06
CA GLU A 85 20.19 -10.87 5.39
C GLU A 85 19.17 -11.94 5.78
N ARG A 86 18.24 -12.24 4.85
CA ARG A 86 17.22 -13.27 5.07
C ARG A 86 17.81 -14.67 5.21
N LEU A 87 18.88 -14.98 4.47
CA LEU A 87 19.59 -16.25 4.57
C LEU A 87 20.32 -16.39 5.90
N VAL A 88 21.02 -15.35 6.35
CA VAL A 88 21.70 -15.32 7.65
C VAL A 88 20.70 -15.51 8.78
N ARG A 89 19.58 -14.77 8.77
CA ARG A 89 18.51 -14.91 9.77
C ARG A 89 17.90 -16.31 9.77
N ARG A 90 17.68 -16.91 8.59
CA ARG A 90 17.19 -18.28 8.48
C ARG A 90 18.16 -19.32 9.03
N VAL A 91 19.46 -19.15 8.83
CA VAL A 91 20.46 -20.04 9.45
C VAL A 91 20.53 -19.81 10.96
N GLY A 92 20.35 -18.56 11.41
CA GLY A 92 20.29 -18.19 12.82
C GLY A 92 19.21 -18.92 13.63
N THR A 93 18.10 -19.36 13.00
CA THR A 93 17.06 -20.14 13.71
C THR A 93 17.53 -21.49 14.19
N VAL A 94 18.52 -22.09 13.51
CA VAL A 94 19.18 -23.34 13.96
C VAL A 94 19.91 -23.13 15.29
N PHE A 95 20.29 -21.88 15.59
CA PHE A 95 20.96 -21.48 16.82
C PHE A 95 20.01 -20.74 17.79
N GLY A 96 18.69 -20.84 17.60
CA GLY A 96 17.69 -20.25 18.49
C GLY A 96 17.36 -18.77 18.21
N GLY A 97 17.82 -18.20 17.09
CA GLY A 97 17.40 -16.87 16.64
C GLY A 97 16.02 -16.87 15.97
N ASP A 98 15.45 -15.68 15.75
CA ASP A 98 14.23 -15.52 14.95
C ASP A 98 14.58 -15.11 13.51
N HIS A 99 13.84 -15.66 12.55
CA HIS A 99 13.92 -15.31 11.14
C HIS A 99 12.95 -14.20 10.74
N VAL A 100 11.96 -13.91 11.59
CA VAL A 100 11.01 -12.82 11.42
C VAL A 100 11.59 -11.58 12.12
N PRO A 101 11.82 -10.47 11.39
CA PRO A 101 12.17 -9.21 12.05
C PRO A 101 11.06 -8.76 13.00
N ALA A 102 11.46 -8.19 14.14
CA ALA A 102 10.53 -7.46 14.98
C ALA A 102 9.91 -6.28 14.19
N ALA A 103 8.67 -5.94 14.51
CA ALA A 103 8.02 -4.78 13.93
C ALA A 103 8.75 -3.50 14.39
N GLU A 104 9.07 -2.62 13.46
CA GLU A 104 9.81 -1.39 13.77
C GLU A 104 8.89 -0.25 14.25
N ASN A 105 7.61 -0.30 13.88
CA ASN A 105 6.66 0.79 14.13
C ASN A 105 5.69 0.44 15.28
N VAL A 106 6.25 0.13 16.45
CA VAL A 106 5.52 -0.17 17.69
C VAL A 106 6.02 0.72 18.83
N ASN A 107 5.19 0.90 19.85
CA ASN A 107 5.56 1.58 21.09
C ASN A 107 6.33 0.62 22.03
N SER A 108 6.68 1.11 23.22
CA SER A 108 7.38 0.32 24.25
C SER A 108 6.58 -0.86 24.82
N LEU A 109 5.33 -1.06 24.40
CA LEU A 109 4.45 -2.17 24.77
C LEU A 109 4.26 -3.18 23.63
N ASP A 110 5.01 -3.05 22.53
CA ASP A 110 4.80 -3.81 21.28
C ASP A 110 3.43 -3.55 20.61
N GLU A 111 2.83 -2.38 20.86
CA GLU A 111 1.54 -1.97 20.28
C GLU A 111 1.73 -0.86 19.24
N VAL A 112 0.84 -0.78 18.25
CA VAL A 112 0.91 0.21 17.17
C VAL A 112 0.36 1.56 17.67
N PRO A 113 1.12 2.67 17.65
CA PRO A 113 0.59 4.00 17.97
C PRO A 113 -0.45 4.47 16.94
N ASN A 114 -1.38 5.34 17.36
CA ASN A 114 -2.23 6.08 16.45
C ASN A 114 -1.40 7.08 15.62
N SER A 115 -1.85 7.42 14.42
CA SER A 115 -1.17 8.32 13.48
C SER A 115 -2.18 9.01 12.56
N SER A 116 -1.72 9.74 11.55
CA SER A 116 -2.60 10.29 10.51
C SER A 116 -3.20 9.21 9.59
N TRP A 117 -2.58 8.03 9.50
CA TRP A 117 -3.00 6.92 8.63
C TRP A 117 -3.70 5.78 9.38
N PHE A 118 -3.53 5.70 10.70
CA PHE A 118 -4.01 4.60 11.52
C PHE A 118 -4.58 5.09 12.85
N THR A 119 -5.67 4.48 13.30
CA THR A 119 -6.27 4.69 14.61
C THR A 119 -6.69 3.34 15.15
N ASN A 120 -6.24 2.98 16.34
CA ASN A 120 -6.66 1.77 17.02
C ASN A 120 -8.17 1.82 17.30
N ARG A 121 -8.96 1.12 16.47
CA ARG A 121 -10.39 0.91 16.63
C ARG A 121 -10.62 -0.48 17.24
N LEU A 122 -10.97 -1.47 16.43
CA LEU A 122 -11.27 -2.84 16.87
C LEU A 122 -10.15 -3.48 17.73
N GLY A 123 -8.89 -3.07 17.51
CA GLY A 123 -7.74 -3.56 18.25
C GLY A 123 -7.70 -3.18 19.74
N LEU A 124 -8.31 -2.06 20.12
CA LEU A 124 -8.38 -1.61 21.53
C LEU A 124 -9.80 -1.56 22.09
N PHE A 125 -10.79 -1.34 21.23
CA PHE A 125 -12.18 -1.17 21.63
C PHE A 125 -13.07 -2.12 20.81
N PRO A 126 -13.97 -2.88 21.45
CA PRO A 126 -14.91 -3.70 20.70
C PRO A 126 -15.80 -2.79 19.84
N MET A 127 -16.09 -3.24 18.61
CA MET A 127 -17.03 -2.58 17.71
C MET A 127 -18.21 -3.51 17.46
N SER A 128 -19.41 -2.94 17.47
CA SER A 128 -20.63 -3.59 17.01
C SER A 128 -20.62 -3.77 15.48
N VAL A 129 -21.49 -4.65 14.99
CA VAL A 129 -21.64 -4.87 13.55
C VAL A 129 -22.16 -3.61 12.87
N GLU A 130 -23.01 -2.85 13.55
CA GLU A 130 -23.58 -1.59 13.08
C GLU A 130 -22.51 -0.50 12.94
N GLU A 131 -21.59 -0.39 13.90
CA GLU A 131 -20.44 0.53 13.81
C GLU A 131 -19.49 0.14 12.67
N ILE A 132 -19.21 -1.15 12.50
CA ILE A 132 -18.38 -1.63 11.39
C ILE A 132 -19.06 -1.35 10.04
N ALA A 133 -20.37 -1.55 9.93
CA ALA A 133 -21.14 -1.31 8.72
C ALA A 133 -21.25 0.19 8.37
N THR A 134 -21.21 1.07 9.36
CA THR A 134 -21.20 2.53 9.16
C THR A 134 -19.88 3.00 8.54
N GLY A 135 -18.76 2.41 8.96
CA GLY A 135 -17.45 2.73 8.40
C GLY A 135 -16.97 4.16 8.73
N PRO A 136 -16.15 4.78 7.86
CA PRO A 136 -15.57 6.10 8.12
C PRO A 136 -16.55 7.27 7.99
N GLY A 137 -17.73 7.06 7.40
CA GLY A 137 -18.65 8.12 7.05
C GLY A 137 -20.10 7.65 7.08
N THR A 138 -20.91 8.09 6.11
CA THR A 138 -22.34 7.74 6.08
C THR A 138 -22.62 6.48 5.28
N GLY A 139 -21.71 6.08 4.36
CA GLY A 139 -21.91 4.95 3.45
C GLY A 139 -23.06 5.14 2.45
N LEU A 140 -23.66 6.33 2.36
CA LEU A 140 -24.81 6.62 1.49
C LEU A 140 -24.40 7.02 0.07
N GLY A 141 -23.14 7.41 -0.12
CA GLY A 141 -22.65 7.95 -1.39
C GLY A 141 -23.11 9.39 -1.67
N PRO A 142 -23.09 9.83 -2.94
CA PRO A 142 -23.43 11.20 -3.30
C PRO A 142 -24.91 11.51 -3.12
N SER A 143 -25.24 12.76 -2.77
CA SER A 143 -26.61 13.23 -2.62
C SER A 143 -27.44 13.03 -3.89
N THR A 144 -28.64 12.46 -3.75
CA THR A 144 -29.61 12.23 -4.85
C THR A 144 -30.62 13.37 -4.99
N ALA A 145 -30.50 14.44 -4.18
CA ALA A 145 -31.42 15.58 -4.21
C ALA A 145 -31.28 16.47 -5.46
N GLY A 146 -30.26 16.22 -6.29
CA GLY A 146 -30.02 16.93 -7.54
C GLY A 146 -29.14 16.12 -8.49
N LYS A 147 -28.75 16.74 -9.60
CA LYS A 147 -27.84 16.12 -10.57
C LYS A 147 -26.41 16.08 -10.06
N TRP A 148 -25.67 15.10 -10.56
CA TRP A 148 -24.25 14.94 -10.35
C TRP A 148 -23.50 15.56 -11.51
N VAL A 149 -22.76 16.63 -11.22
CA VAL A 149 -21.98 17.34 -12.23
C VAL A 149 -20.65 16.64 -12.42
N ILE A 150 -20.39 16.12 -13.62
CA ILE A 150 -19.10 15.55 -13.96
C ILE A 150 -18.07 16.67 -13.99
N THR A 151 -17.00 16.54 -13.20
CA THR A 151 -15.93 17.54 -13.09
C THR A 151 -14.63 17.08 -13.74
N ARG A 152 -14.41 15.77 -13.86
CA ARG A 152 -13.22 15.20 -14.53
C ARG A 152 -13.54 13.83 -15.14
N ALA A 153 -13.02 13.58 -16.33
CA ALA A 153 -12.98 12.24 -16.90
C ALA A 153 -11.81 11.45 -16.30
N LYS A 154 -12.05 10.19 -15.90
CA LYS A 154 -10.98 9.28 -15.49
C LYS A 154 -10.41 8.60 -16.74
N THR A 155 -9.35 9.19 -17.29
CA THR A 155 -8.69 8.71 -18.52
C THR A 155 -7.57 7.71 -18.27
N GLU A 156 -7.20 7.48 -17.01
CA GLU A 156 -6.08 6.65 -16.60
C GLU A 156 -6.53 5.45 -15.75
N GLY A 157 -5.90 4.31 -15.97
CA GLY A 157 -6.20 3.03 -15.33
C GLY A 157 -7.09 2.11 -16.16
N VAL A 158 -7.40 0.94 -15.59
CA VAL A 158 -8.14 -0.13 -16.28
C VAL A 158 -9.66 0.07 -16.22
N THR A 159 -10.15 0.72 -15.16
CA THR A 159 -11.59 0.86 -14.89
C THR A 159 -12.11 2.25 -15.30
N PRO A 160 -13.13 2.33 -16.18
CA PRO A 160 -13.79 3.58 -16.55
C PRO A 160 -14.37 4.29 -15.31
N GLY A 161 -14.50 5.62 -15.38
CA GLY A 161 -15.05 6.38 -14.26
C GLY A 161 -15.09 7.89 -14.48
N PHE A 162 -15.69 8.58 -13.51
CA PHE A 162 -15.85 10.03 -13.50
C PHE A 162 -15.57 10.58 -12.11
N ASN A 163 -14.97 11.75 -12.03
CA ASN A 163 -15.14 12.59 -10.85
C ASN A 163 -16.44 13.36 -11.01
N ILE A 164 -17.25 13.37 -9.96
CA ILE A 164 -18.50 14.13 -9.90
C ILE A 164 -18.49 15.08 -8.72
N LYS A 165 -19.35 16.08 -8.80
CA LYS A 165 -19.76 16.94 -7.68
C LYS A 165 -21.27 16.81 -7.50
N ASP A 166 -21.71 16.53 -6.29
CA ASP A 166 -23.13 16.37 -5.98
C ASP A 166 -23.82 17.72 -5.65
N ALA A 167 -25.11 17.66 -5.27
CA ALA A 167 -25.90 18.84 -4.92
C ALA A 167 -25.45 19.53 -3.61
N ASN A 168 -24.79 18.80 -2.70
CA ASN A 168 -24.24 19.35 -1.46
C ASN A 168 -22.87 20.02 -1.69
N GLY A 169 -22.25 19.74 -2.83
CA GLY A 169 -20.95 20.25 -3.22
C GLY A 169 -19.79 19.31 -2.91
N ASP A 170 -20.10 18.08 -2.52
CA ASP A 170 -19.13 17.03 -2.21
C ASP A 170 -18.60 16.38 -3.49
N ASN A 171 -17.31 16.02 -3.49
CA ASN A 171 -16.65 15.41 -4.64
C ASN A 171 -16.54 13.91 -4.48
N PHE A 172 -16.94 13.16 -5.50
CA PHE A 172 -16.86 11.71 -5.52
C PHE A 172 -16.17 11.20 -6.78
N LEU A 173 -15.57 10.02 -6.67
CA LEU A 173 -15.02 9.27 -7.80
C LEU A 173 -15.90 8.05 -8.08
N ILE A 174 -16.61 8.06 -9.20
CA ILE A 174 -17.37 6.91 -9.68
C ILE A 174 -16.41 5.96 -10.41
N LYS A 175 -16.45 4.69 -10.03
CA LYS A 175 -15.80 3.58 -10.73
C LYS A 175 -16.87 2.55 -11.08
N PHE A 176 -16.84 2.04 -12.31
CA PHE A 176 -17.82 1.06 -12.77
C PHE A 176 -17.30 -0.36 -12.65
N ASP A 177 -18.22 -1.29 -12.40
CA ASP A 177 -17.94 -2.72 -12.56
C ASP A 177 -17.87 -3.11 -14.04
N PRO A 178 -17.18 -4.22 -14.39
CA PRO A 178 -17.24 -4.78 -15.73
C PRO A 178 -18.64 -5.35 -16.03
N LEU A 179 -19.03 -5.33 -17.31
CA LEU A 179 -20.35 -5.77 -17.76
C LEU A 179 -20.65 -7.24 -17.40
N GLU A 180 -19.63 -8.10 -17.48
CA GLU A 180 -19.74 -9.53 -17.22
C GLU A 180 -19.83 -9.88 -15.73
N SER A 181 -19.52 -8.94 -14.84
CA SER A 181 -19.52 -9.18 -13.38
C SER A 181 -19.99 -7.94 -12.61
N PRO A 182 -21.30 -7.62 -12.66
CA PRO A 182 -21.87 -6.55 -11.87
C PRO A 182 -21.63 -6.76 -10.37
N ASN A 183 -21.44 -5.65 -9.63
CA ASN A 183 -21.21 -5.61 -8.20
C ASN A 183 -19.90 -6.25 -7.70
N ILE A 184 -19.05 -6.80 -8.57
CA ILE A 184 -17.87 -7.55 -8.09
C ILE A 184 -16.81 -6.62 -7.48
N ALA A 185 -16.41 -5.56 -8.20
CA ALA A 185 -15.33 -4.67 -7.77
C ALA A 185 -15.88 -3.60 -6.82
N SER A 186 -17.10 -3.12 -7.07
CA SER A 186 -17.77 -2.16 -6.18
C SER A 186 -18.03 -2.73 -4.78
N ALA A 187 -18.65 -3.92 -4.68
CA ALA A 187 -18.89 -4.54 -3.37
C ALA A 187 -17.58 -4.93 -2.68
N ALA A 188 -16.60 -5.48 -3.42
CA ALA A 188 -15.29 -5.79 -2.85
C ALA A 188 -14.59 -4.53 -2.31
N GLY A 189 -14.70 -3.40 -3.01
CA GLY A 189 -14.15 -2.11 -2.56
C GLY A 189 -14.77 -1.66 -1.25
N VAL A 190 -16.10 -1.60 -1.17
CA VAL A 190 -16.82 -1.20 0.06
C VAL A 190 -16.50 -2.14 1.21
N ILE A 191 -16.64 -3.47 1.02
CA ILE A 191 -16.39 -4.46 2.07
C ILE A 191 -14.94 -4.38 2.57
N SER A 192 -13.96 -4.27 1.65
CA SER A 192 -12.55 -4.14 2.03
C SER A 192 -12.30 -2.84 2.79
N GLY A 193 -12.93 -1.74 2.38
CA GLY A 193 -12.89 -0.46 3.08
C GLY A 193 -13.39 -0.57 4.51
N LEU A 194 -14.57 -1.17 4.72
CA LEU A 194 -15.14 -1.36 6.07
C LEU A 194 -14.25 -2.24 6.96
N VAL A 195 -13.71 -3.33 6.42
CA VAL A 195 -12.79 -4.21 7.16
C VAL A 195 -11.50 -3.47 7.55
N LEU A 196 -10.91 -2.72 6.61
CA LEU A 196 -9.71 -1.92 6.86
C LEU A 196 -9.98 -0.78 7.85
N HIS A 197 -11.15 -0.14 7.75
CA HIS A 197 -11.59 0.87 8.72
C HIS A 197 -11.65 0.28 10.12
N ALA A 198 -12.34 -0.84 10.30
CA ALA A 198 -12.45 -1.52 11.59
C ALA A 198 -11.07 -1.95 12.13
N ALA A 199 -10.20 -2.45 11.26
CA ALA A 199 -8.82 -2.80 11.61
C ALA A 199 -7.95 -1.60 12.03
N GLY A 200 -8.37 -0.38 11.69
CA GLY A 200 -7.77 0.86 12.17
C GLY A 200 -7.23 1.79 11.08
N TYR A 201 -7.26 1.40 9.81
CA TYR A 201 -6.78 2.26 8.73
C TYR A 201 -7.74 3.42 8.44
N SER A 202 -7.18 4.55 8.02
CA SER A 202 -7.95 5.64 7.40
C SER A 202 -8.24 5.26 5.95
N VAL A 203 -9.53 5.15 5.60
CA VAL A 203 -10.02 4.75 4.28
C VAL A 203 -11.05 5.77 3.78
N PRO A 204 -11.28 5.88 2.46
CA PRO A 204 -12.37 6.70 1.92
C PRO A 204 -13.75 6.15 2.32
N ASP A 205 -14.76 7.04 2.35
CA ASP A 205 -16.18 6.67 2.48
C ASP A 205 -16.70 6.21 1.11
N ASP A 206 -16.55 4.91 0.85
CA ASP A 206 -16.98 4.28 -0.39
C ASP A 206 -18.40 3.68 -0.22
N ALA A 207 -19.25 3.85 -1.23
CA ALA A 207 -20.60 3.29 -1.27
C ALA A 207 -20.93 2.69 -2.65
N VAL A 208 -21.75 1.65 -2.67
CA VAL A 208 -22.35 1.13 -3.92
C VAL A 208 -23.58 1.98 -4.23
N VAL A 209 -23.57 2.62 -5.39
CA VAL A 209 -24.68 3.48 -5.83
C VAL A 209 -25.19 3.04 -7.19
N TYR A 210 -26.50 3.19 -7.36
CA TYR A 210 -27.18 3.02 -8.64
C TYR A 210 -27.74 4.37 -9.04
N PHE A 211 -27.52 4.76 -10.30
CA PHE A 211 -27.96 6.04 -10.81
C PHE A 211 -28.39 5.89 -12.27
N SER A 212 -29.24 6.79 -12.71
CA SER A 212 -29.69 6.86 -14.09
C SER A 212 -28.93 7.93 -14.86
N ARG A 213 -28.91 7.80 -16.18
CA ARG A 213 -28.19 8.74 -17.05
C ARG A 213 -28.62 10.19 -16.86
N ASP A 214 -29.91 10.44 -16.63
CA ASP A 214 -30.49 11.77 -16.44
C ASP A 214 -30.05 12.44 -15.12
N GLN A 215 -29.50 11.66 -14.18
CA GLN A 215 -28.87 12.16 -12.97
C GLN A 215 -27.49 12.77 -13.24
N LEU A 216 -26.85 12.46 -14.37
CA LEU A 216 -25.56 13.05 -14.73
C LEU A 216 -25.73 14.34 -15.55
N GLU A 217 -24.89 15.32 -15.24
CA GLU A 217 -24.73 16.56 -16.00
C GLU A 217 -23.26 16.79 -16.34
N LEU A 218 -22.96 17.10 -17.59
CA LEU A 218 -21.58 17.39 -18.01
C LEU A 218 -21.16 18.80 -17.59
N GLY A 219 -20.10 18.92 -16.81
CA GLY A 219 -19.51 20.21 -16.48
C GLY A 219 -18.96 20.95 -17.72
N SER A 220 -19.01 22.29 -17.68
CA SER A 220 -18.64 23.16 -18.81
C SER A 220 -17.21 23.00 -19.30
N ASP A 221 -16.28 22.63 -18.41
CA ASP A 221 -14.83 22.68 -18.66
C ASP A 221 -14.16 21.30 -18.62
N VAL A 222 -14.96 20.23 -18.64
CA VAL A 222 -14.44 18.86 -18.59
C VAL A 222 -13.72 18.53 -19.89
N LYS A 223 -12.50 18.00 -19.75
CA LYS A 223 -11.67 17.54 -20.86
C LYS A 223 -11.44 16.04 -20.74
N ILE A 224 -11.34 15.38 -21.89
CA ILE A 224 -10.97 13.97 -22.02
C ILE A 224 -9.62 13.88 -22.74
N SER A 225 -8.75 13.00 -22.24
CA SER A 225 -7.46 12.66 -22.86
C SER A 225 -7.70 11.56 -23.89
N MET A 226 -7.18 11.76 -25.09
CA MET A 226 -7.27 10.83 -26.21
C MET A 226 -6.06 9.87 -26.19
N PRO A 227 -6.12 8.72 -26.88
CA PRO A 227 -5.01 7.77 -26.94
C PRO A 227 -3.68 8.34 -27.49
N ASP A 228 -3.75 9.42 -28.27
CA ASP A 228 -2.60 10.15 -28.81
C ASP A 228 -2.00 11.18 -27.82
N GLY A 229 -2.54 11.25 -26.59
CA GLY A 229 -2.12 12.20 -25.55
C GLY A 229 -2.73 13.60 -25.70
N SER A 230 -3.46 13.88 -26.78
CA SER A 230 -4.16 15.15 -26.95
C SER A 230 -5.36 15.24 -25.99
N LYS A 231 -5.76 16.46 -25.63
CA LYS A 231 -6.93 16.71 -24.78
C LYS A 231 -7.98 17.49 -25.57
N ARG A 232 -9.22 17.02 -25.56
CA ARG A 232 -10.37 17.76 -26.11
C ARG A 232 -11.47 17.94 -25.09
N LYS A 233 -12.38 18.88 -25.35
CA LYS A 233 -13.58 19.03 -24.53
C LYS A 233 -14.42 17.74 -24.61
N MET A 234 -14.89 17.30 -23.45
CA MET A 234 -15.77 16.14 -23.34
C MET A 234 -17.16 16.52 -23.86
N THR A 235 -17.89 15.53 -24.38
CA THR A 235 -19.23 15.69 -24.95
C THR A 235 -20.18 14.67 -24.34
N GLU A 236 -21.49 14.89 -24.49
CA GLU A 236 -22.50 13.95 -24.02
C GLU A 236 -22.33 12.56 -24.67
N ALA A 237 -21.87 12.49 -25.93
CA ALA A 237 -21.59 11.23 -26.61
C ALA A 237 -20.47 10.43 -25.94
N ASP A 238 -19.48 11.10 -25.33
CA ASP A 238 -18.39 10.44 -24.61
C ASP A 238 -18.91 9.77 -23.32
N ILE A 239 -19.90 10.38 -22.66
CA ILE A 239 -20.56 9.80 -21.49
C ILE A 239 -21.32 8.54 -21.91
N GLU A 240 -22.09 8.62 -23.00
CA GLU A 240 -22.83 7.45 -23.52
C GLU A 240 -21.90 6.30 -23.90
N GLU A 241 -20.76 6.58 -24.55
CA GLU A 241 -19.79 5.55 -24.92
C GLU A 241 -19.26 4.80 -23.71
N ILE A 242 -19.00 5.51 -22.60
CA ILE A 242 -18.58 4.91 -21.34
C ILE A 242 -19.70 4.07 -20.73
N LEU A 243 -20.93 4.62 -20.68
CA LEU A 243 -22.07 3.96 -20.04
C LEU A 243 -22.58 2.73 -20.80
N VAL A 244 -22.30 2.60 -22.10
CA VAL A 244 -22.61 1.39 -22.87
C VAL A 244 -21.75 0.19 -22.44
N ARG A 245 -20.57 0.44 -21.83
CA ARG A 245 -19.60 -0.60 -21.46
C ARG A 245 -19.70 -1.03 -19.99
N VAL A 246 -20.72 -0.58 -19.27
CA VAL A 246 -20.89 -0.84 -17.84
C VAL A 246 -22.25 -1.49 -17.57
N PRO A 247 -22.43 -2.20 -16.44
CA PRO A 247 -23.71 -2.78 -16.04
C PRO A 247 -24.84 -1.74 -16.01
N ARG A 248 -26.06 -2.20 -16.35
CA ARG A 248 -27.31 -1.44 -16.26
C ARG A 248 -28.12 -1.83 -15.04
#